data_AF-A0A8J7AWZ1-F1
#
_entry.id   AF-A0A8J7AWZ1-F1
#
_cell.length_a   1.000
_cell.length_b   1.000
_cell.length_c   1.000
_cell.angle_alpha   90.00
_cell.angle_beta   90.00
_cell.angle_gamma   90.00
#
_symmetry.space_group_name_H-M   'P 1'
#
loop_
_entity.id
_entity.type
_entity.pdbx_description
1 polymer ?
#
loop_
_entity_poly.entity_id
_entity_poly.type
_entity_poly.pdbx_seq_one_letter_code
_entity_poly.pdbx_strand_id
1 'polypeptide(L)'
;MDFKTARQELTRQALPQNQTADTFLGRLEQGQPPVPGQVTSLLLALRAVFDNLREATALDREFAYALHRLAYNSRRCYEQGVQTGVEWPPLLDEDLDRIAIAVNQIFANPASDV
;
A
#
# COMPACT_ATOMS: atom_id res chain seq x y z
N MET A 1 -4.90 12.62 8.65
CA MET A 1 -5.43 11.28 8.97
C MET A 1 -4.76 10.84 10.26
N ASP A 2 -5.51 10.38 11.27
CA ASP A 2 -4.89 9.82 12.48
C ASP A 2 -4.41 8.38 12.25
N PHE A 3 -3.56 7.88 13.17
CA PHE A 3 -2.96 6.55 13.07
C PHE A 3 -3.98 5.42 12.95
N LYS A 4 -5.09 5.50 13.69
CA LYS A 4 -6.11 4.45 13.70
C LYS A 4 -6.81 4.38 12.35
N THR A 5 -7.23 5.53 11.81
CA THR A 5 -7.82 5.60 10.47
C THR A 5 -6.85 5.15 9.39
N ALA A 6 -5.57 5.54 9.49
CA ALA A 6 -4.55 5.13 8.53
C ALA A 6 -4.31 3.61 8.53
N ARG A 7 -4.16 3.01 9.71
CA ARG A 7 -4.03 1.56 9.84
C ARG A 7 -5.25 0.83 9.28
N GLN A 8 -6.45 1.30 9.61
CA GLN A 8 -7.70 0.71 9.09
C GLN A 8 -7.78 0.81 7.56
N GLU A 9 -7.40 1.94 6.97
CA GLU A 9 -7.43 2.11 5.52
C GLU A 9 -6.46 1.15 4.81
N LEU A 10 -5.22 1.02 5.30
CA LEU A 10 -4.25 0.09 4.72
C LEU A 10 -4.70 -1.36 4.85
N THR A 11 -5.16 -1.76 6.03
CA THR A 11 -5.70 -3.11 6.29
C THR A 11 -6.91 -3.42 5.40
N ARG A 12 -7.82 -2.46 5.21
CA ARG A 12 -9.01 -2.62 4.35
C ARG A 12 -8.62 -2.83 2.88
N GLN A 13 -7.62 -2.09 2.41
CA GLN A 13 -7.21 -2.11 1.01
C GLN A 13 -6.32 -3.30 0.66
N ALA A 14 -5.65 -3.91 1.65
CA ALA A 14 -4.61 -4.89 1.42
C ALA A 14 -4.89 -6.32 1.96
N LEU A 15 -5.79 -6.51 2.94
CA LEU A 15 -6.00 -7.85 3.51
C LEU A 15 -7.02 -8.70 2.72
N PRO A 16 -6.79 -10.03 2.58
CA PRO A 16 -7.66 -10.90 1.78
C PRO A 16 -9.11 -10.89 2.27
N GLN A 17 -9.33 -10.93 3.58
CA GLN A 17 -10.67 -10.95 4.18
C GLN A 17 -11.48 -9.67 3.93
N ASN A 18 -10.82 -8.56 3.57
CA ASN A 18 -11.46 -7.28 3.28
C ASN A 18 -11.52 -6.98 1.77
N GLN A 19 -10.98 -7.89 0.95
CA GLN A 19 -10.79 -7.64 -0.46
C GLN A 19 -12.13 -7.67 -1.20
N THR A 20 -12.40 -6.63 -1.96
CA THR A 20 -13.60 -6.50 -2.80
C THR A 20 -13.19 -6.04 -4.19
N ALA A 21 -14.14 -5.99 -5.13
CA ALA A 21 -13.87 -5.49 -6.46
C ALA A 21 -13.48 -4.00 -6.50
N ASP A 22 -13.67 -3.27 -5.40
CA ASP A 22 -13.35 -1.85 -5.29
C ASP A 22 -12.15 -1.58 -4.37
N THR A 23 -11.58 -2.58 -3.70
CA THR A 23 -10.31 -2.36 -2.99
C THR A 23 -9.16 -2.22 -3.98
N PHE A 24 -8.10 -1.52 -3.58
CA PHE A 24 -6.92 -1.29 -4.40
C PHE A 24 -6.34 -2.60 -4.95
N LEU A 25 -6.02 -3.57 -4.07
CA LEU A 25 -5.52 -4.86 -4.54
C LEU A 25 -6.58 -5.64 -5.31
N GLY A 26 -7.85 -5.56 -4.92
CA GLY A 26 -8.92 -6.26 -5.64
C GLY A 26 -9.10 -5.77 -7.07
N ARG A 27 -8.92 -4.47 -7.34
CA ARG A 27 -8.95 -3.89 -8.70
C ARG A 27 -7.74 -4.32 -9.51
N LEU A 28 -6.55 -4.22 -8.94
CA LEU A 28 -5.32 -4.61 -9.64
C LEU A 28 -5.32 -6.10 -10.00
N GLU A 29 -5.79 -6.97 -9.10
CA GLU A 29 -5.90 -8.42 -9.36
C GLU A 29 -6.90 -8.75 -10.49
N GLN A 30 -7.88 -7.86 -10.74
CA GLN A 30 -8.82 -7.97 -11.87
C GLN A 30 -8.33 -7.29 -13.15
N GLY A 31 -7.10 -6.75 -13.17
CA GLY A 31 -6.59 -5.97 -14.29
C GLY A 31 -7.35 -4.65 -14.49
N GLN A 32 -7.91 -4.08 -13.43
CA GLN A 32 -8.60 -2.80 -13.47
C GLN A 32 -7.79 -1.70 -12.78
N PRO A 33 -7.79 -0.47 -13.31
CA PRO A 33 -7.09 0.65 -12.69
C PRO A 33 -7.66 0.94 -11.29
N PRO A 34 -6.85 1.44 -10.34
CA PRO A 34 -7.35 1.91 -9.06
C PRO A 34 -8.45 2.96 -9.20
N VAL A 35 -9.35 3.05 -8.22
CA VAL A 35 -10.33 4.15 -8.17
C VAL A 35 -9.60 5.48 -7.95
N PRO A 36 -9.99 6.58 -8.62
CA PRO A 36 -9.38 7.89 -8.41
C PRO A 36 -9.27 8.25 -6.92
N GLY A 37 -8.07 8.67 -6.50
CA GLY A 37 -7.77 9.04 -5.12
C GLY A 37 -7.40 7.87 -4.19
N GLN A 38 -7.55 6.61 -4.58
CA GLN A 38 -7.13 5.46 -3.74
C GLN A 38 -5.64 5.47 -3.45
N VAL A 39 -4.81 5.66 -4.48
CA VAL A 39 -3.35 5.71 -4.34
C VAL A 39 -2.94 6.85 -3.42
N THR A 40 -3.50 8.06 -3.61
CA THR A 40 -3.26 9.20 -2.72
C THR A 40 -3.64 8.87 -1.28
N SER A 41 -4.79 8.23 -1.07
CA SER A 41 -5.26 7.85 0.27
C SER A 41 -4.33 6.83 0.93
N LEU A 42 -3.81 5.86 0.17
CA LEU A 42 -2.82 4.89 0.63
C LEU A 42 -1.50 5.57 1.03
N LEU A 43 -0.98 6.47 0.20
CA LEU A 43 0.27 7.20 0.49
C LEU A 43 0.12 8.08 1.74
N LEU A 44 -1.01 8.76 1.91
CA LEU A 44 -1.31 9.53 3.12
C LEU A 44 -1.41 8.64 4.36
N ALA A 45 -2.01 7.46 4.24
CA ALA A 45 -2.09 6.50 5.32
C ALA A 45 -0.72 5.92 5.69
N LEU A 46 0.10 5.54 4.70
CA LEU A 46 1.48 5.09 4.91
C LEU A 46 2.31 6.15 5.63
N ARG A 47 2.17 7.42 5.23
CA ARG A 47 2.86 8.53 5.90
C ARG A 47 2.45 8.67 7.36
N ALA A 48 1.14 8.67 7.64
CA ALA A 48 0.63 8.76 9.00
C ALA A 48 1.08 7.59 9.87
N VAL A 49 1.12 6.37 9.31
CA VAL A 49 1.63 5.18 10.00
C VAL A 49 3.11 5.30 10.30
N PHE A 50 3.92 5.73 9.32
CA PHE A 50 5.35 5.95 9.51
C PHE A 50 5.61 6.93 10.67
N ASP A 51 4.95 8.10 10.65
CA ASP A 51 5.15 9.13 11.67
C ASP A 51 4.77 8.65 13.08
N ASN A 52 3.79 7.76 13.22
CA ASN A 52 3.32 7.23 14.51
C ASN A 52 4.07 5.97 14.99
N LEU A 53 4.82 5.29 14.12
CA LEU A 53 5.55 4.07 14.46
C LEU A 53 7.04 4.29 14.71
N ARG A 54 7.54 5.52 14.63
CA ARG A 54 8.97 5.83 14.82
C ARG A 54 9.55 5.30 16.14
N GLU A 55 8.76 5.32 17.20
CA GLU A 55 9.15 4.83 18.53
C GLU A 55 8.69 3.39 18.79
N ALA A 56 7.95 2.77 17.87
CA ALA A 56 7.49 1.41 18.03
C ALA A 56 8.62 0.41 17.74
N THR A 57 8.82 -0.53 18.66
CA THR A 57 9.84 -1.59 18.51
C THR A 57 9.29 -2.87 17.87
N ALA A 58 7.98 -2.92 17.63
CA ALA A 58 7.31 -4.08 17.06
C ALA A 58 6.11 -3.67 16.21
N LEU A 59 5.87 -4.46 15.18
CA LEU A 59 4.68 -4.41 14.34
C LEU A 59 3.83 -5.66 14.60
N ASP A 60 2.52 -5.45 14.71
CA ASP A 60 1.57 -6.55 14.69
C ASP A 60 1.69 -7.34 13.36
N ARG A 61 1.60 -8.67 13.45
CA ARG A 61 1.81 -9.57 12.31
C ARG A 61 0.77 -9.34 11.21
N GLU A 62 -0.48 -9.09 11.56
CA GLU A 62 -1.55 -8.85 10.60
C GLU A 62 -1.27 -7.58 9.79
N PHE A 63 -0.87 -6.51 10.47
CA PHE A 63 -0.54 -5.25 9.83
C PHE A 63 0.76 -5.32 9.01
N ALA A 64 1.79 -6.02 9.50
CA ALA A 64 2.98 -6.29 8.72
C ALA A 64 2.64 -7.06 7.43
N TYR A 65 1.74 -8.04 7.50
CA TYR A 65 1.25 -8.76 6.32
C TYR A 65 0.47 -7.85 5.36
N ALA A 66 -0.38 -6.94 5.87
CA ALA A 66 -1.07 -5.95 5.05
C ALA A 66 -0.10 -5.06 4.28
N LEU A 67 0.93 -4.51 4.95
CA LEU A 67 1.96 -3.68 4.34
C LEU A 67 2.76 -4.46 3.27
N HIS A 68 3.14 -5.70 3.57
CA HIS A 68 3.83 -6.56 2.62
C HIS A 68 2.98 -6.82 1.37
N ARG A 69 1.72 -7.21 1.52
CA ARG A 69 0.81 -7.41 0.37
C ARG A 69 0.66 -6.12 -0.43
N LEU A 70 0.51 -4.98 0.24
CA LEU A 70 0.34 -3.70 -0.43
C LEU A 70 1.52 -3.38 -1.34
N ALA A 71 2.76 -3.58 -0.90
CA ALA A 71 3.95 -3.34 -1.71
C ALA A 71 4.17 -4.43 -2.77
N TYR A 72 4.16 -5.69 -2.36
CA TYR A 72 4.55 -6.81 -3.23
C TYR A 72 3.45 -7.18 -4.24
N ASN A 73 2.20 -7.34 -3.79
CA ASN A 73 1.13 -7.79 -4.68
C ASN A 73 0.76 -6.73 -5.71
N SER A 74 0.73 -5.46 -5.33
CA SER A 74 0.39 -4.38 -6.25
C SER A 74 1.39 -4.31 -7.43
N ARG A 75 2.70 -4.41 -7.13
CA ARG A 75 3.76 -4.51 -8.15
C ARG A 75 3.55 -5.72 -9.06
N ARG A 76 3.32 -6.90 -8.48
CA ARG A 76 3.06 -8.11 -9.26
C ARG A 76 1.85 -7.99 -10.18
N CYS A 77 0.74 -7.42 -9.69
CA CYS A 77 -0.47 -7.23 -10.49
C CYS A 77 -0.24 -6.23 -11.63
N TYR A 78 0.50 -5.15 -11.37
CA TYR A 78 0.88 -4.19 -12.41
C TYR A 78 1.70 -4.86 -13.51
N GLU A 79 2.77 -5.58 -13.14
CA GLU A 79 3.64 -6.29 -14.10
C GLU A 79 2.86 -7.33 -14.91
N GLN A 80 1.98 -8.09 -14.25
CA GLN A 80 1.10 -9.03 -14.94
C GLN A 80 0.16 -8.31 -15.91
N GLY A 81 -0.44 -7.19 -15.50
CA GLY A 81 -1.31 -6.40 -16.35
C GLY A 81 -0.58 -5.84 -17.57
N VAL A 82 0.67 -5.39 -17.41
CA VAL A 82 1.53 -4.96 -18.53
C VAL A 82 1.72 -6.13 -19.52
N GLN A 83 2.01 -7.32 -19.02
CA GLN A 83 2.18 -8.53 -19.85
C GLN A 83 0.90 -8.94 -20.58
N THR A 84 -0.28 -8.67 -20.01
CA THR A 84 -1.58 -9.01 -20.61
C THR A 84 -2.25 -7.85 -21.34
N GLY A 85 -1.57 -6.70 -21.50
CA GLY A 85 -2.07 -5.56 -22.26
C GLY A 85 -3.12 -4.70 -21.52
N VAL A 86 -3.13 -4.69 -20.19
CA VAL A 86 -3.96 -3.79 -19.39
C VAL A 86 -3.47 -2.36 -19.55
N GLU A 87 -4.40 -1.44 -19.81
CA GLU A 87 -4.11 -0.01 -19.85
C GLU A 87 -4.10 0.57 -18.42
N TRP A 88 -2.90 0.68 -17.85
CA TRP A 88 -2.70 1.29 -16.55
C TRP A 88 -2.70 2.83 -16.62
N PRO A 89 -3.11 3.52 -15.55
CA PRO A 89 -2.92 4.97 -15.45
C PRO A 89 -1.44 5.34 -15.56
N PRO A 90 -1.10 6.47 -16.19
CA PRO A 90 0.27 6.80 -16.57
C PRO A 90 1.25 6.98 -15.40
N LEU A 91 0.76 7.26 -14.20
CA LEU A 91 1.58 7.45 -12.98
C LEU A 91 1.57 6.24 -12.05
N LEU A 92 0.87 5.16 -12.43
CA LEU A 92 0.69 4.03 -11.53
C LEU A 92 2.03 3.37 -11.21
N ASP A 93 2.95 3.26 -12.17
CA ASP A 93 4.27 2.65 -11.94
C ASP A 93 5.04 3.40 -10.85
N GLU A 94 5.17 4.72 -10.99
CA GLU A 94 5.87 5.58 -10.02
C GLU A 94 5.17 5.60 -8.66
N ASP A 95 3.84 5.53 -8.66
CA ASP A 95 3.06 5.47 -7.42
C ASP A 95 3.22 4.13 -6.69
N LEU A 96 3.36 3.02 -7.40
CA LEU A 96 3.67 1.71 -6.80
C LEU A 96 5.08 1.71 -6.20
N ASP A 97 6.05 2.35 -6.84
CA ASP A 97 7.39 2.52 -6.29
C ASP A 97 7.35 3.37 -5.00
N ARG A 98 6.58 4.46 -4.98
CA ARG A 98 6.37 5.27 -3.76
C ARG A 98 5.76 4.46 -2.63
N ILE A 99 4.77 3.61 -2.92
CA ILE A 99 4.17 2.70 -1.94
C ILE A 99 5.24 1.73 -1.38
N ALA A 100 6.03 1.11 -2.26
CA ALA A 100 7.07 0.17 -1.85
C ALA A 100 8.14 0.84 -0.98
N ILE A 101 8.58 2.05 -1.35
CA ILE A 101 9.52 2.85 -0.56
C ILE A 101 8.95 3.18 0.82
N ALA A 102 7.70 3.64 0.89
CA ALA A 102 7.08 4.00 2.17
C ALA A 102 6.89 2.79 3.09
N VAL A 103 6.51 1.62 2.54
CA VAL A 103 6.45 0.36 3.29
C VAL A 103 7.83 -0.04 3.81
N ASN A 104 8.87 0.05 2.98
CA ASN A 104 10.24 -0.24 3.39
C ASN A 104 10.71 0.70 4.51
N GLN A 105 10.37 1.98 4.47
CA GLN A 105 10.70 2.94 5.53
C GLN A 105 10.02 2.58 6.87
N ILE A 106 8.76 2.11 6.84
CA ILE A 106 8.07 1.62 8.05
C ILE A 106 8.79 0.41 8.66
N PHE A 107 9.23 -0.54 7.82
CA PHE A 107 9.95 -1.73 8.31
C PHE A 107 11.37 -1.44 8.77
N ALA A 108 12.10 -0.58 8.06
CA ALA A 108 13.46 -0.24 8.40
C ALA A 108 13.54 0.62 9.67
N ASN A 109 12.47 1.37 9.99
CA ASN A 109 12.43 2.39 11.03
C ASN A 109 13.76 3.15 11.12
N PRO A 110 14.23 3.77 10.02
CA PRO A 110 15.51 4.45 10.04
C PRO A 110 15.46 5.53 11.12
N ALA A 111 16.48 5.55 11.97
CA ALA A 111 16.60 6.58 12.98
C ALA A 111 16.46 7.96 12.32
N SER A 112 15.70 8.83 12.98
CA SER A 112 15.79 10.28 12.76
C SER A 112 17.26 10.66 12.69
N ASP A 113 17.85 11.03 11.54
CA ASP A 113 19.19 11.59 11.54
C ASP A 113 19.27 12.68 12.62
N VAL A 114 20.28 12.54 13.49
CA VAL A 114 20.59 13.42 14.63
C VAL A 114 20.89 14.83 14.17
#